data_AF-A0A845ZAT2-F1
#
_entry.id   AF-A0A845ZAT2-F1
#
_cell.length_a   1.000
_cell.length_b   1.000
_cell.length_c   1.000
_cell.angle_alpha   90.00
_cell.angle_beta   90.00
_cell.angle_gamma   90.00
#
_symmetry.space_group_name_H-M   'P 1'
#
loop_
_entity.id
_entity.type
_entity.pdbx_description
1 polymer ?
#
loop_
_entity_poly.entity_id
_entity_poly.type
_entity_poly.pdbx_seq_one_letter_code
_entity_poly.pdbx_strand_id
1 'polypeptide(L)'
;MEAGLVGLAGWGLSKIADSLWDTAWEKGGKNLTQSLNKTDIEKAIKSGEKAVKEWENQLLPQQLLFYSAKQDGWNGVNKFISQYFQNSAVLTELQKPLISQGKPDIDILITIFQQEAQTKNIQLNQQSLQPWIETFVNAYFQQTDTYIKFQVAKQNYFEQLTNWFDDVKFAGISVPGQEVEKSEKLAYIFVMPDVVEDVSTGGGFERDLLLAGSGEKLERELLINTTGRKFLASELLTQSQSRKFVILGAPGSGKTTLMSYFAVMLASIPPTPHRAVSYLI
;
A
#
# COMPACT_ATOMS: atom_id res chain seq x y z
N MET A 1 21.88 -33.38 -5.81
CA MET A 1 22.62 -32.17 -6.23
C MET A 1 21.58 -31.13 -6.56
N GLU A 2 21.28 -30.27 -5.59
CA GLU A 2 20.30 -29.20 -5.71
C GLU A 2 20.93 -28.06 -6.52
N ALA A 3 20.48 -27.90 -7.76
CA ALA A 3 20.87 -26.77 -8.60
C ALA A 3 20.22 -25.50 -8.05
N GLY A 4 20.98 -24.77 -7.23
CA GLY A 4 21.00 -23.32 -7.10
C GLY A 4 19.66 -22.60 -7.23
N LEU A 5 18.78 -22.74 -6.24
CA LEU A 5 17.84 -21.68 -5.93
C LEU A 5 18.66 -20.45 -5.52
N VAL A 6 18.79 -19.47 -6.43
CA VAL A 6 19.23 -18.11 -6.07
C VAL A 6 18.21 -17.60 -5.06
N GLY A 7 18.54 -17.77 -3.78
CA GLY A 7 17.66 -17.51 -2.65
C GLY A 7 17.21 -16.06 -2.63
N LEU A 8 16.00 -15.83 -2.12
CA LEU A 8 15.30 -14.54 -1.95
C LEU A 8 16.08 -13.41 -1.26
N ALA A 9 17.35 -13.63 -0.90
CA ALA A 9 18.25 -12.69 -0.24
C ALA A 9 19.36 -12.12 -1.15
N GLY A 10 19.50 -12.59 -2.41
CA GLY A 10 20.73 -12.40 -3.19
C GLY A 10 20.91 -11.05 -3.92
N TRP A 11 19.83 -10.36 -4.32
CA TRP A 11 19.95 -9.22 -5.25
C TRP A 11 20.11 -7.86 -4.56
N GLY A 12 19.86 -7.78 -3.25
CA GLY A 12 19.82 -6.51 -2.54
C GLY A 12 18.66 -5.62 -2.97
N LEU A 13 17.47 -6.21 -3.16
CA LEU A 13 16.26 -5.55 -3.67
C LEU A 13 15.93 -4.23 -2.98
N SER A 14 16.07 -4.16 -1.65
CA SER A 14 15.82 -2.95 -0.88
C SER A 14 16.73 -1.81 -1.32
N LYS A 15 18.02 -2.08 -1.55
CA LYS A 15 19.00 -1.09 -2.02
C LYS A 15 18.70 -0.63 -3.45
N ILE A 16 18.21 -1.53 -4.30
CA ILE A 16 17.77 -1.18 -5.66
C ILE A 16 16.54 -0.28 -5.60
N ALA A 17 15.56 -0.63 -4.77
CA ALA A 17 14.36 0.17 -4.56
C ALA A 17 14.68 1.53 -3.94
N ASP A 18 15.62 1.60 -3.00
CA ASP A 18 16.15 2.85 -2.43
C ASP A 18 16.70 3.75 -3.53
N SER A 19 17.62 3.21 -4.34
CA SER A 19 18.27 3.97 -5.42
C SER A 19 17.25 4.46 -6.45
N LEU A 20 16.28 3.62 -6.81
CA LEU A 20 15.20 4.00 -7.71
C LEU A 20 14.28 5.04 -7.11
N TRP A 21 13.94 4.91 -5.82
CA TRP A 21 13.11 5.88 -5.10
C TRP A 21 13.79 7.25 -5.04
N ASP A 22 15.06 7.30 -4.65
CA ASP A 22 15.82 8.54 -4.54
C ASP A 22 15.95 9.24 -5.90
N THR A 23 16.31 8.49 -6.95
CA THR A 23 16.42 9.04 -8.31
C THR A 23 15.05 9.45 -8.88
N ALA A 24 14.00 8.69 -8.59
CA ALA A 24 12.63 9.01 -8.98
C ALA A 24 12.08 10.24 -8.26
N TRP A 25 12.44 10.42 -6.99
CA TRP A 25 12.10 11.60 -6.22
C TRP A 25 12.74 12.86 -6.81
N GLU A 26 14.04 12.81 -7.14
CA GLU A 26 14.77 13.93 -7.73
C GLU A 26 14.18 14.41 -9.06
N LYS A 27 13.77 13.49 -9.94
CA LYS A 27 13.24 13.85 -11.28
C LYS A 27 11.72 14.00 -11.34
N GLY A 28 10.98 13.25 -10.52
CA GLY A 28 9.52 13.13 -10.58
C GLY A 28 8.75 14.00 -9.57
N GLY A 29 9.43 14.52 -8.54
CA GLY A 29 8.85 15.44 -7.56
C GLY A 29 7.54 14.92 -6.91
N LYS A 30 6.63 15.86 -6.58
CA LYS A 30 5.35 15.59 -5.88
C LYS A 30 4.39 14.66 -6.64
N ASN A 31 4.52 14.52 -7.95
CA ASN A 31 3.61 13.69 -8.74
C ASN A 31 3.89 12.20 -8.53
N LEU A 32 5.14 11.83 -8.29
CA LEU A 32 5.55 10.46 -7.99
C LEU A 32 4.99 9.96 -6.65
N THR A 33 4.93 10.87 -5.66
CA THR A 33 4.58 10.57 -4.27
C THR A 33 3.09 10.42 -4.04
N GLN A 34 2.29 10.94 -4.97
CA GLN A 34 0.84 10.70 -5.03
C GLN A 34 0.53 9.33 -5.64
N SER A 35 1.40 8.79 -6.48
CA SER A 35 1.14 7.58 -7.26
C SER A 35 1.85 6.32 -6.78
N LEU A 36 2.95 6.40 -6.02
CA LEU A 36 3.71 5.24 -5.55
C LEU A 36 4.39 5.53 -4.19
N ASN A 37 4.57 4.48 -3.38
CA ASN A 37 5.48 4.51 -2.23
C ASN A 37 6.67 3.56 -2.46
N LYS A 38 7.70 3.68 -1.61
CA LYS A 38 8.90 2.83 -1.66
C LYS A 38 8.57 1.32 -1.66
N THR A 39 7.60 0.90 -0.86
CA THR A 39 7.18 -0.51 -0.79
C THR A 39 6.53 -1.00 -2.09
N ASP A 40 5.85 -0.13 -2.84
CA ASP A 40 5.27 -0.47 -4.14
C ASP A 40 6.39 -0.71 -5.18
N ILE A 41 7.47 0.08 -5.14
CA ILE A 41 8.66 -0.14 -5.98
C ILE A 41 9.35 -1.46 -5.62
N GLU A 42 9.57 -1.72 -4.32
CA GLU A 42 10.15 -3.00 -3.86
C GLU A 42 9.34 -4.20 -4.36
N LYS A 43 8.00 -4.12 -4.28
CA LYS A 43 7.12 -5.17 -4.79
C LYS A 43 7.20 -5.32 -6.31
N ALA A 44 7.33 -4.22 -7.05
CA ALA A 44 7.48 -4.26 -8.50
C ALA A 44 8.78 -4.96 -8.92
N ILE A 45 9.92 -4.61 -8.28
CA ILE A 45 11.20 -5.26 -8.57
C ILE A 45 11.14 -6.76 -8.20
N LYS A 46 10.52 -7.07 -7.05
CA LYS A 46 10.31 -8.45 -6.61
C LYS A 46 9.44 -9.25 -7.58
N SER A 47 8.49 -8.61 -8.26
CA SER A 47 7.71 -9.23 -9.35
C SER A 47 8.61 -9.62 -10.52
N GLY A 48 9.52 -8.73 -10.93
CA GLY A 48 10.52 -9.01 -11.96
C GLY A 48 11.40 -10.20 -11.60
N GLU A 49 11.96 -10.22 -10.39
CA GLU A 49 12.76 -11.35 -9.89
C GLU A 49 11.97 -12.66 -9.88
N LYS A 50 10.72 -12.61 -9.38
CA LYS A 50 9.85 -13.79 -9.31
C LYS A 50 9.55 -14.36 -10.69
N ALA A 51 9.22 -13.50 -11.66
CA ALA A 51 8.94 -13.91 -13.03
C ALA A 51 10.15 -14.58 -13.70
N VAL A 52 11.35 -14.03 -13.49
CA VAL A 52 12.60 -14.65 -13.96
C VAL A 52 12.78 -16.03 -13.35
N LYS A 53 12.60 -16.20 -12.04
CA LYS A 53 12.71 -17.51 -11.38
C LYS A 53 11.70 -18.53 -11.90
N GLU A 54 10.46 -18.09 -12.09
CA GLU A 54 9.40 -18.94 -12.65
C GLU A 54 9.70 -19.38 -14.09
N TRP A 55 10.30 -18.49 -14.89
CA TRP A 55 10.78 -18.81 -16.22
C TRP A 55 11.99 -19.76 -16.19
N GLU A 56 13.00 -19.50 -15.34
CA GLU A 56 14.19 -20.35 -15.17
C GLU A 56 13.84 -21.77 -14.71
N ASN A 57 12.82 -21.93 -13.86
CA ASN A 57 12.33 -23.24 -13.41
C ASN A 57 11.81 -24.13 -14.55
N GLN A 58 11.50 -23.57 -15.72
CA GLN A 58 11.05 -24.31 -16.90
C GLN A 58 12.22 -24.77 -17.79
N LEU A 59 13.44 -24.33 -17.50
CA LEU A 59 14.61 -24.55 -18.33
C LEU A 59 15.47 -25.70 -17.81
N LEU A 60 16.20 -26.34 -18.73
CA LEU A 60 17.28 -27.25 -18.37
C LEU A 60 18.46 -26.45 -17.78
N PRO A 61 19.27 -27.04 -16.88
CA PRO A 61 20.40 -26.32 -16.26
C PRO A 61 21.32 -25.62 -17.26
N GLN A 62 21.57 -26.25 -18.41
CA GLN A 62 22.43 -25.75 -19.50
C GLN A 62 21.89 -24.48 -20.17
N GLN A 63 20.57 -24.27 -20.09
CA GLN A 63 19.86 -23.13 -20.65
C GLN A 63 19.77 -21.97 -19.66
N LEU A 64 20.24 -22.11 -18.41
CA LEU A 64 20.24 -21.00 -17.46
C LEU A 64 21.25 -19.93 -17.86
N LEU A 65 20.90 -18.66 -17.61
CA LEU A 65 21.74 -17.51 -17.98
C LEU A 65 23.16 -17.62 -17.38
N PHE A 66 23.24 -18.09 -16.14
CA PHE A 66 24.48 -18.20 -15.37
C PHE A 66 25.02 -19.63 -15.28
N TYR A 67 24.62 -20.53 -16.20
CA TYR A 67 25.02 -21.95 -16.16
C TYR A 67 26.55 -22.15 -16.04
N SER A 68 27.33 -21.37 -16.79
CA SER A 68 28.80 -21.43 -16.81
C SER A 68 29.47 -20.47 -15.84
N ALA A 69 28.70 -19.69 -15.08
CA ALA A 69 29.24 -18.77 -14.10
C ALA A 69 29.64 -19.53 -12.83
N LYS A 70 30.79 -19.15 -12.24
CA LYS A 70 31.23 -19.72 -10.96
C LYS A 70 30.25 -19.31 -9.85
N GLN A 71 29.76 -20.28 -9.07
CA GLN A 71 28.98 -19.98 -7.87
C GLN A 71 29.89 -19.33 -6.81
N ASP A 72 29.51 -18.11 -6.43
CA ASP A 72 29.97 -17.24 -5.34
C ASP A 72 31.45 -17.31 -4.88
N GLY A 73 32.22 -16.35 -5.41
CA GLY A 73 33.43 -15.75 -4.84
C GLY A 73 33.37 -14.22 -4.99
N TRP A 74 34.51 -13.49 -5.01
CA TRP A 74 34.51 -12.01 -5.10
C TRP A 74 33.83 -11.43 -6.37
N ASN A 75 33.60 -12.26 -7.40
CA ASN A 75 32.86 -11.98 -8.64
C ASN A 75 31.62 -12.89 -8.82
N GLY A 76 30.96 -13.24 -7.71
CA GLY A 76 29.75 -14.07 -7.72
C GLY A 76 28.57 -13.44 -8.46
N VAL A 77 27.67 -14.29 -8.94
CA VAL A 77 26.46 -13.93 -9.70
C VAL A 77 25.59 -12.93 -8.94
N ASN A 78 25.41 -13.12 -7.63
CA ASN A 78 24.61 -12.23 -6.78
C ASN A 78 25.20 -10.81 -6.71
N LYS A 79 26.52 -10.71 -6.53
CA LYS A 79 27.23 -9.42 -6.48
C LYS A 79 27.18 -8.72 -7.84
N PHE A 80 27.31 -9.47 -8.92
CA PHE A 80 27.15 -8.94 -10.27
C PHE A 80 25.76 -8.36 -10.51
N ILE A 81 24.70 -9.12 -10.22
CA ILE A 81 23.31 -8.66 -10.39
C ILE A 81 23.06 -7.40 -9.55
N SER A 82 23.51 -7.40 -8.28
CA SER A 82 23.34 -6.24 -7.41
C SER A 82 24.07 -5.00 -7.92
N GLN A 83 25.26 -5.16 -8.52
CA GLN A 83 26.01 -4.07 -9.12
C GLN A 83 25.40 -3.56 -10.43
N TYR A 84 24.91 -4.48 -11.27
CA TYR A 84 24.21 -4.13 -12.51
C TYR A 84 22.99 -3.23 -12.22
N PHE A 85 22.19 -3.57 -11.22
CA PHE A 85 21.06 -2.73 -10.80
C PHE A 85 21.45 -1.44 -10.06
N GLN A 86 22.73 -1.25 -9.71
CA GLN A 86 23.25 0.02 -9.18
C GLN A 86 23.84 0.92 -10.27
N ASN A 87 23.93 0.43 -11.52
CA ASN A 87 24.40 1.22 -12.65
C ASN A 87 23.43 2.37 -12.94
N SER A 88 23.94 3.60 -13.07
CA SER A 88 23.12 4.79 -13.26
C SER A 88 22.30 4.77 -14.55
N ALA A 89 22.80 4.14 -15.62
CA ALA A 89 22.07 3.98 -16.87
C ALA A 89 20.93 2.95 -16.73
N VAL A 90 21.17 1.85 -16.02
CA VAL A 90 20.13 0.86 -15.68
C VAL A 90 19.04 1.49 -14.81
N LEU A 91 19.43 2.25 -13.78
CA LEU A 91 18.49 2.97 -12.92
C LEU A 91 17.67 3.99 -13.72
N THR A 92 18.27 4.68 -14.69
CA THR A 92 17.57 5.62 -15.57
C THR A 92 16.51 4.93 -16.42
N GLU A 93 16.80 3.75 -16.96
CA GLU A 93 15.84 2.95 -17.73
C GLU A 93 14.70 2.42 -16.84
N LEU A 94 15.04 1.85 -15.68
CA LEU A 94 14.05 1.35 -14.73
C LEU A 94 13.21 2.45 -14.09
N GLN A 95 13.67 3.70 -14.11
CA GLN A 95 12.91 4.84 -13.62
C GLN A 95 11.77 5.23 -14.57
N LYS A 96 11.88 4.98 -15.88
CA LYS A 96 10.90 5.46 -16.88
C LYS A 96 9.44 5.13 -16.52
N PRO A 97 9.09 3.91 -16.09
CA PRO A 97 7.71 3.59 -15.71
C PRO A 97 7.21 4.37 -14.51
N LEU A 98 8.10 4.71 -13.57
CA LEU A 98 7.74 5.43 -12.35
C LEU A 98 7.36 6.88 -12.65
N ILE A 99 8.01 7.50 -13.63
CA ILE A 99 7.78 8.88 -14.06
C ILE A 99 6.97 8.99 -15.36
N SER A 100 6.21 7.95 -15.72
CA SER A 100 5.34 7.93 -16.91
C SER A 100 6.05 8.17 -18.25
N GLN A 101 7.33 7.81 -18.36
CA GLN A 101 8.12 7.86 -19.60
C GLN A 101 8.08 6.55 -20.40
N GLY A 102 7.19 5.64 -20.04
CA GLY A 102 6.99 4.37 -20.74
C GLY A 102 7.86 3.22 -20.21
N LYS A 103 7.98 2.18 -21.01
CA LYS A 103 8.68 0.93 -20.66
C LYS A 103 10.21 1.13 -20.69
N PRO A 104 10.98 0.45 -19.82
CA PRO A 104 12.44 0.41 -19.94
C PRO A 104 12.88 -0.15 -21.29
N ASP A 105 13.92 0.42 -21.87
CA ASP A 105 14.50 -0.03 -23.14
C ASP A 105 15.33 -1.30 -22.93
N ILE A 106 14.90 -2.39 -23.55
CA ILE A 106 15.46 -3.72 -23.37
C ILE A 106 16.84 -3.83 -24.02
N ASP A 107 17.05 -3.18 -25.16
CA ASP A 107 18.31 -3.25 -25.89
C ASP A 107 19.43 -2.51 -25.14
N ILE A 108 19.08 -1.37 -24.51
CA ILE A 108 20.00 -0.64 -23.62
C ILE A 108 20.38 -1.50 -22.42
N LEU A 109 19.40 -2.13 -21.77
CA LEU A 109 19.62 -2.99 -20.60
C LEU A 109 20.49 -4.21 -20.97
N ILE A 110 20.22 -4.88 -22.09
CA ILE A 110 21.04 -5.99 -22.59
C ILE A 110 22.48 -5.53 -22.85
N THR A 111 22.65 -4.39 -23.52
CA THR A 111 23.97 -3.84 -23.85
C THR A 111 24.80 -3.59 -22.59
N ILE A 112 24.21 -2.94 -21.58
CA ILE A 112 24.89 -2.68 -20.30
C ILE A 112 25.21 -3.99 -19.57
N PHE A 113 24.27 -4.94 -19.57
CA PHE A 113 24.45 -6.24 -18.90
C PHE A 113 25.63 -7.02 -19.51
N GLN A 114 25.74 -7.03 -20.85
CA GLN A 114 26.86 -7.65 -21.56
C GLN A 114 28.19 -6.95 -21.25
N GLN A 115 28.23 -5.62 -21.28
CA GLN A 115 29.44 -4.84 -20.99
C GLN A 115 29.96 -5.08 -19.57
N GLU A 116 29.06 -5.10 -18.58
CA GLU A 116 29.43 -5.39 -17.20
C GLU A 116 29.90 -6.84 -17.00
N ALA A 117 29.22 -7.80 -17.65
CA ALA A 117 29.60 -9.20 -17.58
C ALA A 117 30.99 -9.45 -18.21
N GLN A 118 31.30 -8.81 -19.34
CA GLN A 118 32.62 -8.86 -19.96
C GLN A 118 33.70 -8.28 -19.05
N THR A 119 33.44 -7.12 -18.44
CA THR A 119 34.38 -6.44 -17.54
C THR A 119 34.70 -7.30 -16.30
N LYS A 120 33.72 -8.03 -15.78
CA LYS A 120 33.86 -8.90 -14.61
C LYS A 120 34.21 -10.35 -14.97
N ASN A 121 34.41 -10.65 -16.25
CA ASN A 121 34.69 -11.96 -16.80
C ASN A 121 33.67 -13.03 -16.36
N ILE A 122 32.39 -12.67 -16.40
CA ILE A 122 31.25 -13.55 -16.10
C ILE A 122 30.78 -14.17 -17.41
N GLN A 123 30.83 -15.50 -17.47
CA GLN A 123 30.31 -16.24 -18.62
C GLN A 123 28.78 -16.28 -18.56
N LEU A 124 28.16 -15.76 -19.62
CA LEU A 124 26.71 -15.75 -19.80
C LEU A 124 26.30 -16.68 -20.92
N ASN A 125 25.17 -17.37 -20.75
CA ASN A 125 24.48 -17.98 -21.87
C ASN A 125 23.79 -16.89 -22.70
N GLN A 126 24.34 -16.62 -23.89
CA GLN A 126 23.85 -15.56 -24.78
C GLN A 126 22.42 -15.82 -25.29
N GLN A 127 22.00 -17.09 -25.41
CA GLN A 127 20.65 -17.44 -25.86
C GLN A 127 19.59 -17.10 -24.80
N SER A 128 20.00 -17.04 -23.54
CA SER A 128 19.10 -16.84 -22.39
C SER A 128 19.07 -15.39 -21.93
N LEU A 129 20.03 -14.56 -22.35
CA LEU A 129 20.15 -13.18 -21.88
C LEU A 129 18.94 -12.32 -22.25
N GLN A 130 18.56 -12.32 -23.52
CA GLN A 130 17.42 -11.52 -23.98
C GLN A 130 16.11 -11.99 -23.30
N PRO A 131 15.75 -13.29 -23.31
CA PRO A 131 14.57 -13.77 -22.59
C PRO A 131 14.57 -13.44 -21.09
N TRP A 132 15.74 -13.46 -20.44
CA TRP A 132 15.88 -13.15 -19.02
C TRP A 132 15.56 -11.68 -18.74
N ILE A 133 16.15 -10.74 -19.50
CA ILE A 133 15.91 -9.29 -19.35
C ILE A 133 14.47 -8.96 -19.71
N GLU A 134 13.95 -9.51 -20.81
CA GLU A 134 12.56 -9.32 -21.22
C GLU A 134 11.57 -9.75 -20.14
N THR A 135 11.77 -10.95 -19.57
CA THR A 135 10.92 -11.49 -18.51
C THR A 135 10.92 -10.59 -17.28
N PHE A 136 12.11 -10.16 -16.83
CA PHE A 136 12.24 -9.23 -15.71
C PHE A 136 11.52 -7.90 -15.99
N VAL A 137 11.83 -7.25 -17.11
CA VAL A 137 11.33 -5.91 -17.44
C VAL A 137 9.82 -5.92 -17.64
N ASN A 138 9.29 -6.94 -18.29
CA ASN A 138 7.84 -7.06 -18.52
C ASN A 138 7.08 -7.18 -17.21
N ALA A 139 7.51 -8.08 -16.31
CA ALA A 139 6.85 -8.28 -15.02
C ALA A 139 7.00 -7.08 -14.09
N TYR A 140 8.17 -6.43 -14.08
CA TYR A 140 8.40 -5.16 -13.39
C TYR A 140 7.44 -4.08 -13.88
N PHE A 141 7.41 -3.83 -15.19
CA PHE A 141 6.61 -2.79 -15.82
C PHE A 141 5.11 -2.98 -15.59
N GLN A 142 4.60 -4.20 -15.78
CA GLN A 142 3.20 -4.53 -15.53
C GLN A 142 2.80 -4.31 -14.08
N GLN A 143 3.67 -4.69 -13.14
CA GLN A 143 3.40 -4.53 -11.73
C GLN A 143 3.41 -3.04 -11.32
N THR A 144 4.36 -2.26 -11.84
CA THR A 144 4.40 -0.81 -11.64
C THR A 144 3.15 -0.12 -12.19
N ASP A 145 2.74 -0.44 -13.43
CA ASP A 145 1.52 0.11 -14.04
C ASP A 145 0.27 -0.22 -13.23
N THR A 146 0.18 -1.45 -12.71
CA THR A 146 -0.91 -1.87 -11.82
C THR A 146 -0.96 -1.05 -10.54
N TYR A 147 0.19 -0.79 -9.90
CA TYR A 147 0.24 0.03 -8.69
C TYR A 147 -0.14 1.48 -8.96
N ILE A 148 0.35 2.07 -10.05
CA ILE A 148 -0.03 3.43 -10.46
C ILE A 148 -1.54 3.53 -10.65
N LYS A 149 -2.14 2.61 -11.43
CA LYS A 149 -3.60 2.55 -11.65
C LYS A 149 -4.38 2.38 -10.35
N PHE A 150 -3.89 1.54 -9.45
CA PHE A 150 -4.51 1.35 -8.14
C PHE A 150 -4.51 2.63 -7.30
N GLN A 151 -3.39 3.37 -7.25
CA GLN A 151 -3.33 4.61 -6.48
C GLN A 151 -4.23 5.71 -7.08
N VAL A 152 -4.31 5.81 -8.42
CA VAL A 152 -5.27 6.71 -9.09
C VAL A 152 -6.72 6.33 -8.74
N ALA A 153 -7.07 5.06 -8.83
CA ALA A 153 -8.41 4.58 -8.49
C ALA A 153 -8.76 4.79 -7.01
N LYS A 154 -7.80 4.56 -6.11
CA LYS A 154 -7.93 4.81 -4.68
C LYS A 154 -8.16 6.29 -4.38
N GLN A 155 -7.41 7.18 -5.02
CA GLN A 155 -7.59 8.62 -4.85
C GLN A 155 -8.99 9.07 -5.31
N ASN A 156 -9.43 8.58 -6.47
CA ASN A 156 -10.77 8.85 -6.99
C ASN A 156 -11.86 8.31 -6.03
N TYR A 157 -11.68 7.10 -5.50
CA TYR A 157 -12.61 6.55 -4.51
C TYR A 157 -12.65 7.37 -3.21
N PHE A 158 -11.51 7.86 -2.72
CA PHE A 158 -11.47 8.74 -1.55
C PHE A 158 -12.15 10.08 -1.81
N GLU A 159 -11.98 10.66 -3.00
CA GLU A 159 -12.71 11.86 -3.39
C GLU A 159 -14.22 11.62 -3.44
N GLN A 160 -14.66 10.48 -3.98
CA GLN A 160 -16.07 10.08 -3.95
C GLN A 160 -16.60 9.92 -2.52
N LEU A 161 -15.84 9.29 -1.62
CA LEU A 161 -16.22 9.14 -0.22
C LEU A 161 -16.37 10.49 0.48
N THR A 162 -15.41 11.40 0.28
CA THR A 162 -15.48 12.75 0.82
C THR A 162 -16.72 13.46 0.27
N ASN A 163 -16.95 13.44 -1.04
CA ASN A 163 -18.14 14.09 -1.63
C ASN A 163 -19.47 13.50 -1.13
N TRP A 164 -19.54 12.18 -0.92
CA TRP A 164 -20.75 11.50 -0.47
C TRP A 164 -21.12 11.90 0.97
N PHE A 165 -20.13 11.92 1.86
CA PHE A 165 -20.38 12.08 3.31
C PHE A 165 -20.18 13.51 3.82
N ASP A 166 -19.53 14.38 3.03
CA ASP A 166 -19.29 15.78 3.41
C ASP A 166 -20.47 16.69 3.03
N ASP A 167 -21.33 16.31 2.06
CA ASP A 167 -22.58 17.03 1.75
C ASP A 167 -23.70 16.63 2.74
N VAL A 168 -23.67 17.20 3.94
CA VAL A 168 -24.72 16.97 4.94
C VAL A 168 -25.86 17.95 4.71
N LYS A 169 -26.98 17.41 4.21
CA LYS A 169 -28.25 18.14 4.14
C LYS A 169 -29.02 17.93 5.44
N PHE A 170 -29.22 19.01 6.19
CA PHE A 170 -30.06 18.98 7.37
C PHE A 170 -31.53 18.78 6.96
N ALA A 171 -32.05 17.57 7.16
CA ALA A 171 -33.48 17.31 7.05
C ALA A 171 -34.21 17.92 8.27
N GLY A 172 -34.53 19.20 8.19
CA GLY A 172 -35.41 19.89 9.12
C GLY A 172 -36.84 19.94 8.59
N ILE A 173 -37.82 19.84 9.49
CA ILE A 173 -39.24 20.08 9.18
C ILE A 173 -39.35 21.42 8.44
N SER A 174 -39.87 21.42 7.22
CA SER A 174 -40.08 22.65 6.44
C SER A 174 -41.01 23.60 7.20
N VAL A 175 -40.43 24.57 7.91
CA VAL A 175 -41.17 25.72 8.42
C VAL A 175 -41.32 26.69 7.23
N PRO A 176 -42.55 27.11 6.88
CA PRO A 176 -42.76 28.03 5.77
C PRO A 176 -41.97 29.33 6.00
N GLY A 177 -41.04 29.65 5.10
CA GLY A 177 -40.28 30.92 5.11
C GLY A 177 -38.78 30.81 5.41
N GLN A 178 -38.22 29.61 5.61
CA GLN A 178 -36.78 29.42 5.81
C GLN A 178 -36.19 28.63 4.65
N GLU A 179 -35.14 29.13 3.99
CA GLU A 179 -34.43 28.40 2.93
C GLU A 179 -33.78 27.13 3.52
N VAL A 180 -34.31 25.94 3.19
CA VAL A 180 -33.97 24.64 3.82
C VAL A 180 -32.79 23.93 3.12
N GLU A 181 -31.95 24.63 2.36
CA GLU A 181 -30.79 23.99 1.71
C GLU A 181 -29.48 24.69 2.02
N LYS A 182 -29.14 24.80 3.31
CA LYS A 182 -27.74 25.00 3.71
C LYS A 182 -27.10 23.65 3.90
N SER A 183 -26.34 23.19 2.91
CA SER A 183 -25.38 22.12 3.11
C SER A 183 -24.15 22.68 3.81
N GLU A 184 -23.73 22.03 4.89
CA GLU A 184 -22.48 22.34 5.57
C GLU A 184 -21.59 21.10 5.57
N LYS A 185 -20.27 21.32 5.48
CA LYS A 185 -19.31 20.22 5.48
C LYS A 185 -19.33 19.52 6.83
N LEU A 186 -19.43 18.19 6.82
CA LEU A 186 -19.48 17.38 8.04
C LEU A 186 -18.30 17.69 8.96
N ALA A 187 -17.11 17.93 8.40
CA ALA A 187 -15.92 18.29 9.15
C ALA A 187 -16.03 19.62 9.95
N TYR A 188 -16.91 20.54 9.55
CA TYR A 188 -17.09 21.84 10.22
C TYR A 188 -18.23 21.84 11.24
N ILE A 189 -19.19 20.93 11.11
CA ILE A 189 -20.37 20.86 11.99
C ILE A 189 -20.31 19.72 13.00
N PHE A 190 -19.46 18.72 12.77
CA PHE A 190 -19.40 17.54 13.62
C PHE A 190 -18.62 17.83 14.90
N VAL A 191 -19.31 17.76 16.03
CA VAL A 191 -18.69 17.80 17.36
C VAL A 191 -18.31 16.37 17.75
N MET A 192 -17.02 16.11 17.93
CA MET A 192 -16.52 14.79 18.32
C MET A 192 -17.14 14.33 19.65
N PRO A 193 -17.85 13.19 19.70
CA PRO A 193 -18.43 12.70 20.94
C PRO A 193 -17.40 11.94 21.77
N ASP A 194 -17.66 11.90 23.07
CA ASP A 194 -17.03 10.93 23.95
C ASP A 194 -17.71 9.56 23.81
N VAL A 195 -16.92 8.49 23.90
CA VAL A 195 -17.37 7.10 23.95
C VAL A 195 -16.92 6.45 25.25
N VAL A 196 -17.64 5.42 25.68
CA VAL A 196 -17.34 4.64 26.89
C VAL A 196 -17.12 3.20 26.49
N GLU A 197 -16.01 2.61 26.95
CA GLU A 197 -15.72 1.20 26.74
C GLU A 197 -16.74 0.31 27.48
N ASP A 198 -17.24 -0.72 26.83
CA ASP A 198 -18.01 -1.77 27.50
C ASP A 198 -17.06 -2.90 27.90
N VAL A 199 -16.70 -2.93 29.19
CA VAL A 199 -15.86 -3.99 29.78
C VAL A 199 -16.80 -5.03 30.38
N SER A 200 -17.60 -5.69 29.55
CA SER A 200 -18.42 -6.80 29.99
C SER A 200 -17.51 -8.03 30.17
N THR A 201 -17.29 -8.43 31.42
CA THR A 201 -16.60 -9.66 31.80
C THR A 201 -17.46 -10.88 31.45
N GLY A 202 -17.47 -11.30 30.18
CA GLY A 202 -18.13 -12.54 29.79
C GLY A 202 -18.12 -12.77 28.29
N GLY A 203 -17.49 -13.87 27.84
CA GLY A 203 -17.45 -14.32 26.44
C GLY A 203 -18.79 -14.79 25.85
N GLY A 204 -19.91 -14.14 26.23
CA GLY A 204 -21.27 -14.43 25.75
C GLY A 204 -21.82 -13.42 24.72
N PHE A 205 -21.11 -12.32 24.46
CA PHE A 205 -21.58 -11.18 23.65
C PHE A 205 -22.12 -11.57 22.26
N GLU A 206 -21.45 -12.49 21.55
CA GLU A 206 -21.87 -12.91 20.20
C GLU A 206 -23.12 -13.82 20.20
N ARG A 207 -23.36 -14.56 21.28
CA ARG A 207 -24.50 -15.51 21.38
C ARG A 207 -25.79 -14.81 21.80
N ASP A 208 -25.74 -13.88 22.75
CA ASP A 208 -26.95 -13.22 23.25
C ASP A 208 -27.53 -12.23 22.22
N LEU A 209 -26.68 -11.61 21.39
CA LEU A 209 -27.09 -10.69 20.33
C LEU A 209 -27.79 -11.39 19.15
N LEU A 210 -27.46 -12.66 18.90
CA LEU A 210 -28.13 -13.50 17.89
C LEU A 210 -29.44 -14.13 18.38
N LEU A 211 -29.61 -14.27 19.70
CA LEU A 211 -30.79 -14.92 20.32
C LEU A 211 -31.89 -13.92 20.71
N ALA A 212 -31.55 -12.64 20.96
CA ALA A 212 -32.51 -11.62 21.36
C ALA A 212 -33.14 -10.93 20.14
N GLY A 213 -34.23 -11.50 19.61
CA GLY A 213 -35.03 -10.94 18.50
C GLY A 213 -35.75 -9.60 18.75
N SER A 214 -35.25 -8.73 19.64
CA SER A 214 -35.79 -7.39 19.91
C SER A 214 -34.76 -6.55 20.67
N GLY A 215 -33.90 -5.83 19.94
CA GLY A 215 -32.73 -5.11 20.46
C GLY A 215 -32.98 -3.94 21.42
N GLU A 216 -34.21 -3.41 21.53
CA GLU A 216 -34.45 -2.16 22.29
C GLU A 216 -34.31 -2.30 23.81
N LYS A 217 -34.61 -3.48 24.38
CA LYS A 217 -34.59 -3.68 25.84
C LYS A 217 -33.18 -3.94 26.38
N LEU A 218 -32.38 -4.67 25.59
CA LEU A 218 -31.02 -5.08 25.93
C LEU A 218 -30.02 -3.91 25.76
N GLU A 219 -30.20 -3.07 24.74
CA GLU A 219 -29.43 -1.82 24.59
C GLU A 219 -29.62 -0.87 25.79
N ARG A 220 -30.85 -0.78 26.34
CA ARG A 220 -31.14 0.08 27.50
C ARG A 220 -30.52 -0.45 28.79
N GLU A 221 -30.52 -1.76 29.01
CA GLU A 221 -29.91 -2.37 30.20
C GLU A 221 -28.38 -2.32 30.18
N LEU A 222 -27.75 -2.42 28.99
CA LEU A 222 -26.29 -2.29 28.85
C LEU A 222 -25.80 -0.85 29.08
N LEU A 223 -26.54 0.17 28.63
CA LEU A 223 -26.21 1.59 28.89
C LEU A 223 -26.16 1.95 30.38
N ILE A 224 -26.80 1.15 31.25
CA ILE A 224 -26.90 1.42 32.69
C ILE A 224 -25.66 0.90 33.45
N ASN A 225 -24.90 -0.05 32.89
CA ASN A 225 -23.81 -0.75 33.60
C ASN A 225 -22.40 -0.51 33.02
N THR A 226 -22.19 0.56 32.23
CA THR A 226 -20.88 0.87 31.67
C THR A 226 -19.94 1.46 32.73
N THR A 227 -19.00 0.65 33.24
CA THR A 227 -17.90 1.07 34.14
C THR A 227 -16.56 1.25 33.42
N GLY A 228 -16.54 1.11 32.09
CA GLY A 228 -15.30 1.19 31.30
C GLY A 228 -14.76 2.60 31.12
N ARG A 229 -13.57 2.67 30.52
CA ARG A 229 -12.85 3.92 30.30
C ARG A 229 -13.64 4.82 29.34
N LYS A 230 -13.75 6.10 29.68
CA LYS A 230 -14.27 7.15 28.79
C LYS A 230 -13.13 7.75 27.97
N PHE A 231 -13.33 7.92 26.67
CA PHE A 231 -12.32 8.47 25.76
C PHE A 231 -12.97 9.10 24.51
N LEU A 232 -12.22 9.88 23.74
CA LEU A 232 -12.75 10.51 22.52
C LEU A 232 -12.94 9.46 21.42
N ALA A 233 -14.03 9.54 20.65
CA ALA A 233 -14.29 8.57 19.59
C ALA A 233 -13.13 8.46 18.57
N SER A 234 -12.37 9.53 18.32
CA SER A 234 -11.17 9.50 17.46
C SER A 234 -10.08 8.54 17.97
N GLU A 235 -10.01 8.26 19.26
CA GLU A 235 -9.05 7.30 19.82
C GLU A 235 -9.38 5.86 19.42
N LEU A 236 -10.61 5.58 18.96
CA LEU A 236 -10.96 4.28 18.34
C LEU A 236 -10.10 4.00 17.10
N LEU A 237 -9.69 5.04 16.37
CA LEU A 237 -8.89 4.88 15.15
C LEU A 237 -7.40 4.61 15.44
N THR A 238 -6.93 4.92 16.65
CA THR A 238 -5.48 4.94 16.98
C THR A 238 -5.09 4.02 18.13
N GLN A 239 -5.98 3.74 19.08
CA GLN A 239 -5.69 2.97 20.29
C GLN A 239 -6.27 1.54 20.29
N SER A 240 -7.14 1.16 19.34
CA SER A 240 -7.73 -0.18 19.34
C SER A 240 -6.72 -1.25 18.90
N GLN A 241 -6.36 -2.17 19.80
CA GLN A 241 -5.57 -3.37 19.45
C GLN A 241 -6.36 -4.37 18.59
N SER A 242 -7.69 -4.29 18.62
CA SER A 242 -8.58 -5.12 17.81
C SER A 242 -8.92 -4.43 16.47
N ARG A 243 -9.02 -5.22 15.40
CA ARG A 243 -9.47 -4.75 14.07
C ARG A 243 -10.99 -4.63 13.95
N LYS A 244 -11.72 -4.92 15.03
CA LYS A 244 -13.19 -5.00 15.07
C LYS A 244 -13.68 -4.37 16.36
N PHE A 245 -14.67 -3.50 16.25
CA PHE A 245 -15.39 -2.90 17.35
C PHE A 245 -16.86 -2.72 16.95
N VAL A 246 -17.75 -2.62 17.93
CA VAL A 246 -19.17 -2.37 17.75
C VAL A 246 -19.52 -1.10 18.51
N ILE A 247 -20.22 -0.16 17.87
CA ILE A 247 -20.69 1.06 18.51
C ILE A 247 -22.17 0.92 18.84
N LEU A 248 -22.49 1.00 20.13
CA LEU A 248 -23.84 0.96 20.67
C LEU A 248 -24.29 2.35 21.12
N GLY A 249 -25.60 2.57 21.16
CA GLY A 249 -26.18 3.83 21.61
C GLY A 249 -27.64 3.95 21.23
N ALA A 250 -28.37 4.85 21.88
CA ALA A 250 -29.80 5.05 21.62
C ALA A 250 -30.09 5.44 20.16
N PRO A 251 -31.32 5.20 19.65
CA PRO A 251 -31.77 5.78 18.39
C PRO A 251 -31.57 7.31 18.38
N GLY A 252 -31.00 7.84 17.30
CA GLY A 252 -30.70 9.28 17.18
C GLY A 252 -29.40 9.76 17.85
N SER A 253 -28.63 8.88 18.51
CA SER A 253 -27.37 9.27 19.18
C SER A 253 -26.19 9.62 18.23
N GLY A 254 -26.44 9.70 16.92
CA GLY A 254 -25.42 10.09 15.94
C GLY A 254 -24.42 8.99 15.51
N LYS A 255 -24.68 7.71 15.79
CA LYS A 255 -23.75 6.60 15.43
C LYS A 255 -23.38 6.58 13.95
N THR A 256 -24.36 6.70 13.06
CA THR A 256 -24.13 6.74 11.61
C THR A 256 -23.36 7.98 11.19
N THR A 257 -23.64 9.12 11.80
CA THR A 257 -22.93 10.39 11.57
C THR A 257 -21.47 10.29 12.00
N LEU A 258 -21.19 9.63 13.13
CA LEU A 258 -19.82 9.35 13.59
C LEU A 258 -19.06 8.45 12.60
N MET A 259 -19.70 7.39 12.07
CA MET A 259 -19.08 6.55 11.03
C MET A 259 -18.82 7.31 9.73
N SER A 260 -19.76 8.16 9.33
CA SER A 260 -19.62 9.03 8.15
C SER A 260 -18.46 10.02 8.35
N TYR A 261 -18.33 10.59 9.54
CA TYR A 261 -17.24 11.49 9.89
C TYR A 261 -15.88 10.78 9.86
N PHE A 262 -15.77 9.54 10.36
CA PHE A 262 -14.55 8.75 10.23
C PHE A 262 -14.21 8.44 8.77
N ALA A 263 -15.19 8.14 7.93
CA ALA A 263 -14.95 7.91 6.51
C ALA A 263 -14.36 9.15 5.82
N VAL A 264 -14.92 10.34 6.07
CA VAL A 264 -14.40 11.61 5.55
C VAL A 264 -13.00 11.91 6.08
N MET A 265 -12.76 11.72 7.39
CA MET A 265 -11.46 11.96 8.00
C MET A 265 -10.38 11.06 7.39
N LEU A 266 -10.66 9.76 7.24
CA LEU A 266 -9.73 8.79 6.69
C LEU A 266 -9.50 8.97 5.18
N ALA A 267 -10.50 9.44 4.44
CA ALA A 267 -10.38 9.74 3.01
C ALA A 267 -9.64 11.07 2.73
N SER A 268 -9.75 12.04 3.64
CA SER A 268 -9.12 13.36 3.51
C SER A 268 -7.65 13.39 3.93
N ILE A 269 -7.19 12.40 4.69
CA ILE A 269 -5.78 12.21 5.06
C ILE A 269 -5.15 11.27 4.01
N PRO A 270 -4.22 11.71 3.15
CA PRO A 270 -3.45 10.75 2.35
C PRO A 270 -2.72 9.80 3.32
N PRO A 271 -2.73 8.48 3.07
CA PRO A 271 -2.17 7.52 3.99
C PRO A 271 -0.65 7.57 3.92
N THR A 272 -0.04 8.49 4.67
CA THR A 272 1.37 8.47 5.03
C THR A 272 1.52 8.01 6.47
N PRO A 273 2.36 7.00 6.76
CA PRO A 273 2.66 6.63 8.13
C PRO A 273 3.52 7.72 8.77
N HIS A 274 3.21 8.03 10.03
CA HIS A 274 3.93 8.96 10.90
C HIS A 274 3.89 10.45 10.53
N ARG A 275 3.06 11.19 11.27
CA ARG A 275 3.56 12.29 12.10
C ARG A 275 2.67 12.40 13.33
N ALA A 276 3.22 11.97 14.46
CA ALA A 276 2.83 12.51 15.75
C ALA A 276 3.06 14.02 15.68
N VAL A 277 1.98 14.79 15.58
CA VAL A 277 2.01 16.21 15.88
C VAL A 277 1.64 16.32 17.34
N SER A 278 2.65 16.31 18.19
CA SER A 278 2.55 16.76 19.57
C SER A 278 2.17 18.23 19.54
N TYR A 279 0.94 18.56 19.92
CA TYR A 279 0.64 19.92 20.37
C TYR A 279 1.10 20.02 21.82
N LEU A 280 2.21 20.72 22.01
CA LEU A 280 2.53 21.35 23.28
C LEU A 280 1.44 22.38 23.58
N ILE A 281 0.78 22.21 24.73
CA ILE A 281 0.33 23.35 25.54
C ILE A 281 1.48 23.66 26.49
#